data_AF-A0A2S9FQ82-F1
#
_entry.id   AF-A0A2S9FQ82-F1
#
_cell.length_a   1.000
_cell.length_b   1.000
_cell.length_c   1.000
_cell.angle_alpha   90.00
_cell.angle_beta   90.00
_cell.angle_gamma   90.00
#
_symmetry.space_group_name_H-M   'P 1'
#
loop_
_entity.id
_entity.type
_entity.pdbx_description
1 polymer ?
#
loop_
_entity_poly.entity_id
_entity_poly.type
_entity_poly.pdbx_seq_one_letter_code
_entity_poly.pdbx_strand_id
1 'polypeptide(L)' 'LRPDADSSEDAVSTMIAEIQASVKERKGSVHVPKQVVVADSVPITALGKPDKKAVRAQFWEGAGRSVG' A
#
# COMPACT_ATOMS: atom_id res chain seq x y z
N LEU A 1 -4.71 11.63 2.48
CA LEU A 1 -4.88 11.90 1.04
C LEU A 1 -4.61 13.39 0.79
N ARG A 2 -4.52 13.86 -0.47
CA ARG A 2 -4.47 15.31 -0.68
C ARG A 2 -5.73 15.93 -0.04
N PRO A 3 -5.66 17.14 0.54
CA PRO A 3 -6.80 17.72 1.26
C PRO A 3 -8.07 17.85 0.42
N ASP A 4 -7.92 17.91 -0.90
CA ASP A 4 -8.96 18.03 -1.92
C ASP A 4 -9.39 16.68 -2.54
N ALA A 5 -8.77 15.56 -2.15
CA ALA A 5 -9.09 14.26 -2.72
C ALA A 5 -10.38 13.69 -2.11
N ASP A 6 -11.28 13.20 -2.98
CA ASP A 6 -12.45 12.45 -2.54
C ASP A 6 -12.02 11.19 -1.80
N SER A 7 -12.50 11.06 -0.57
CA SER A 7 -12.21 9.96 0.35
C SER A 7 -13.42 9.04 0.55
N SER A 8 -14.46 9.18 -0.27
CA SER A 8 -15.56 8.23 -0.34
C SER A 8 -15.07 6.82 -0.69
N GLU A 9 -15.78 5.79 -0.22
CA GLU A 9 -15.39 4.39 -0.44
C GLU A 9 -15.33 4.05 -1.94
N ASP A 10 -16.26 4.57 -2.73
CA ASP A 10 -16.30 4.39 -4.19
C ASP A 10 -15.09 5.02 -4.89
N ALA A 11 -14.71 6.24 -4.48
CA ALA A 11 -13.53 6.92 -5.01
C ALA A 11 -12.24 6.16 -4.67
N VAL A 12 -12.12 5.66 -3.43
CA VAL A 12 -10.98 4.85 -3.00
C VAL A 12 -10.91 3.53 -3.77
N SER A 13 -12.04 2.84 -3.96
CA SER A 13 -12.12 1.60 -4.73
C SER A 13 -11.68 1.81 -6.18
N THR A 14 -12.15 2.90 -6.80
CA THR A 14 -11.78 3.29 -8.17
C THR A 14 -10.28 3.54 -8.28
N MET A 15 -9.71 4.35 -7.37
CA MET A 15 -8.27 4.62 -7.32
C MET A 15 -7.45 3.32 -7.17
N ILE A 16 -7.89 2.37 -6.35
CA ILE A 16 -7.20 1.07 -6.18
C ILE A 16 -7.17 0.30 -7.51
N ALA A 17 -8.30 0.23 -8.21
CA ALA A 17 -8.40 -0.46 -9.49
C ALA A 17 -7.49 0.21 -10.55
N GLU A 18 -7.44 1.54 -10.59
CA GLU A 18 -6.58 2.30 -11.49
C GLU A 18 -5.09 2.05 -11.21
N ILE A 19 -4.68 1.97 -9.94
CA ILE A 19 -3.30 1.62 -9.56
C ILE A 19 -2.95 0.21 -10.04
N GLN A 20 -3.85 -0.77 -9.84
CA GLN A 20 -3.62 -2.13 -10.29
C GLN A 20 -3.51 -2.23 -11.82
N ALA A 21 -4.43 -1.59 -12.54
CA ALA A 21 -4.42 -1.52 -14.01
C ALA A 21 -3.13 -0.87 -14.53
N SER A 22 -2.76 0.26 -13.94
CA SER A 22 -1.51 0.99 -14.18
C SER A 22 -0.26 0.11 -14.03
N VAL A 23 -0.19 -0.69 -12.97
CA VAL A 23 0.93 -1.60 -12.73
C VAL A 23 0.91 -2.75 -13.74
N LYS A 24 -0.27 -3.29 -14.05
CA LYS A 24 -0.42 -4.37 -15.03
C LYS A 24 0.06 -3.94 -16.41
N GLU A 25 -0.34 -2.74 -16.84
CA GLU A 25 0.04 -2.16 -18.12
C GLU A 25 1.57 -2.01 -18.24
N ARG A 26 2.21 -1.42 -17.23
CA ARG A 26 3.64 -1.04 -17.31
C ARG A 26 4.61 -2.13 -16.88
N LYS A 27 4.18 -3.04 -16.00
CA LYS A 27 5.04 -4.05 -15.38
C LYS A 27 4.56 -5.48 -15.64
N GLY A 28 3.39 -5.67 -16.23
CA GLY A 28 2.81 -7.00 -16.47
C GLY A 28 2.12 -7.59 -15.24
N SER A 29 1.32 -8.64 -15.48
CA SER A 29 0.42 -9.25 -14.49
C SER A 29 1.11 -9.78 -13.23
N VAL A 30 2.36 -10.25 -13.34
CA VAL A 30 3.13 -10.78 -12.19
C VAL A 30 3.38 -9.72 -11.12
N HIS A 31 3.52 -8.46 -11.54
CA HIS A 31 3.86 -7.36 -10.65
C HIS A 31 2.65 -6.63 -10.06
N VAL A 32 1.43 -7.00 -10.47
CA VAL A 32 0.20 -6.37 -9.98
C VAL A 32 0.04 -6.65 -8.49
N PRO A 33 -0.11 -5.62 -7.64
CA PRO A 33 -0.33 -5.83 -6.22
C PRO A 33 -1.69 -6.49 -5.99
N LYS A 34 -1.72 -7.55 -5.18
CA LYS A 34 -2.97 -8.23 -4.78
C LYS A 34 -3.84 -7.37 -3.88
N GLN A 35 -3.22 -6.47 -3.11
CA GLN A 35 -3.87 -5.57 -2.20
C GLN A 35 -3.18 -4.21 -2.23
N VAL A 36 -3.97 -3.14 -2.21
CA VAL A 36 -3.53 -1.77 -2.00
C VAL A 36 -4.21 -1.28 -0.74
N VAL A 37 -3.43 -0.83 0.23
CA VAL A 37 -3.93 -0.37 1.54
C VAL A 37 -3.72 1.12 1.63
N VAL A 38 -4.79 1.85 1.92
CA VAL A 38 -4.70 3.28 2.28
C VAL A 38 -4.35 3.37 3.75
N ALA A 39 -3.33 4.15 4.06
CA ALA A 39 -2.90 4.44 5.43
C ALA A 39 -2.80 5.95 5.62
N ASP A 40 -3.02 6.41 6.85
CA ASP A 40 -2.91 7.85 7.18
C ASP A 40 -1.50 8.38 6.94
N SER A 41 -0.50 7.55 7.24
CA SER A 41 0.91 7.87 7.01
C SER A 41 1.76 6.61 6.82
N VAL A 42 2.88 6.76 6.11
CA VAL A 42 3.90 5.72 6.01
C VAL A 42 4.83 5.85 7.23
N PRO A 43 5.05 4.78 8.01
CA PRO A 43 6.03 4.76 9.09
C PRO A 43 7.41 5.22 8.59
N ILE A 44 8.08 6.03 9.39
CA ILE A 44 9.37 6.64 9.08
C ILE A 44 10.35 6.41 10.22
N THR A 45 11.60 6.13 9.86
CA THR A 45 12.72 5.98 10.80
C THR A 45 13.12 7.33 11.40
N ALA A 46 13.94 7.33 12.45
CA ALA A 46 14.50 8.56 13.05
C ALA A 46 15.28 9.44 12.04
N LEU A 47 15.74 8.86 10.92
CA LEU A 47 16.41 9.58 9.83
C LEU A 47 15.45 10.04 8.72
N GLY A 48 14.13 9.93 8.92
CA GLY A 48 13.10 10.36 7.98
C GLY A 48 12.90 9.45 6.77
N LYS A 49 13.58 8.31 6.69
CA LYS A 49 13.40 7.32 5.61
C LYS A 49 12.22 6.40 5.90
N PRO A 50 11.46 5.94 4.88
CA PRO A 50 10.39 4.96 5.08
C PRO A 50 10.88 3.71 5.83
N ASP A 51 10.22 3.41 6.95
CA ASP A 51 10.53 2.25 7.77
C ASP A 51 9.81 1.01 7.24
N LYS A 52 10.47 0.33 6.30
CA LYS A 52 9.97 -0.90 5.70
C LYS A 52 9.75 -2.01 6.74
N LYS A 53 10.52 -2.03 7.83
CA LYS A 53 10.40 -3.07 8.88
C LYS A 53 9.13 -2.85 9.68
N ALA A 54 8.87 -1.61 10.09
CA ALA A 54 7.63 -1.23 10.79
C ALA A 54 6.39 -1.51 9.92
N VAL A 55 6.42 -1.15 8.63
CA VAL A 55 5.33 -1.47 7.69
C VAL A 55 5.07 -2.98 7.62
N ARG A 56 6.12 -3.81 7.51
CA ARG A 56 5.94 -5.27 7.43
C ARG A 56 5.38 -5.88 8.69
N ALA A 57 5.77 -5.37 9.87
CA ALA A 57 5.30 -5.89 11.14
C ALA A 57 3.76 -5.80 11.27
N GLN A 58 3.14 -4.76 10.71
CA GLN A 58 1.68 -4.56 10.70
C GLN A 58 0.91 -5.68 9.99
N PHE A 59 1.54 -6.43 9.08
CA PHE A 59 0.90 -7.49 8.30
C PHE A 59 1.35 -8.90 8.69
N TRP A 60 2.20 -9.03 9.72
CA TRP A 60 2.73 -10.32 10.20
C TRP A 60 2.26 -10.68 11.61
N GLU A 61 1.41 -9.86 12.22
CA GLU A 61 0.81 -10.14 13.51
C GLU A 61 0.03 -11.47 13.47
N GLY A 62 0.36 -12.39 14.39
CA GLY A 62 -0.23 -13.74 14.43
C GLY A 62 0.41 -14.79 13.52
N ALA A 63 1.38 -14.43 12.66
CA ALA A 63 2.10 -15.40 11.83
C ALA A 63 3.31 -15.98 12.59
N GLY A 64 3.39 -17.31 12.71
CA GLY A 64 4.48 -18.00 13.43
C GLY A 64 5.89 -17.87 12.79
N ARG A 65 5.98 -17.27 11.60
CA ARG A 65 7.25 -17.02 10.91
C ARG A 65 7.16 -15.80 10.00
N SER A 66 8.10 -14.85 10.17
CA SER A 66 8.31 -13.75 9.23
C SER A 66 9.20 -14.17 8.05
N VAL A 67 8.67 -14.10 6.83
CA VAL A 67 9.43 -14.33 5.58
C VAL A 67 9.18 -13.14 4.63
N GLY A 68 10.13 -12.21 4.56
CA GLY A 68 10.01 -11.02 3.69
C GLY A 68 11.08 -9.95 3.89
#